data_AF-A0A9W9ZV39-F1
#
_entry.id   AF-A0A9W9ZV39-F1
#
_cell.length_a   1.000
_cell.length_b   1.000
_cell.length_c   1.000
_cell.angle_alpha   90.00
_cell.angle_beta   90.00
_cell.angle_gamma   90.00
#
_symmetry.space_group_name_H-M   'P 1'
#
loop_
_entity.id
_entity.type
_entity.pdbx_description
1 polymer ?
#
loop_
_entity_poly.entity_id
_entity_poly.type
_entity_poly.pdbx_seq_one_letter_code
_entity_poly.pdbx_strand_id
1 'polypeptide(L)'
;MYHHSRTNSIDKEKHPILVSRDYCWFIKALGNFTNPGRSCKDINDKNGHSLGDGEYWIDPLNTGIPFTVYCDMTTDGGGWTMLKQLLIPNNISELTENIISNDYRILSKYSQNSQFVSINALKKLRQAMDFQQLRWYCFKKSRGRVFHVMTTHAASGHRVLDYFIESPDSPAKSCGSFTRLPDDNSTLAQNCRQWGGGNQWGSQSNLGRGRFYNKVVTCRIENEIMFSLRPNPLCDDHKTKGVKQSLSAGDLWQVYVR
;
A
#
# COMPACT_ATOMS: atom_id res chain seq x y z
N MET A 1 -85.19 8.73 35.58
CA MET A 1 -85.44 10.18 35.72
C MET A 1 -84.23 10.88 35.11
N TYR A 2 -84.47 11.70 34.07
CA TYR A 2 -83.52 12.51 33.25
C TYR A 2 -82.51 11.73 32.37
N HIS A 3 -82.68 11.64 31.03
CA HIS A 3 -82.32 12.59 29.93
C HIS A 3 -80.83 13.03 29.98
N HIS A 4 -80.01 13.08 28.93
CA HIS A 4 -80.13 12.90 27.48
C HIS A 4 -78.70 12.75 26.86
N SER A 5 -78.53 11.79 25.93
CA SER A 5 -77.93 11.91 24.58
C SER A 5 -76.52 12.49 24.27
N ARG A 6 -75.70 11.59 23.69
CA ARG A 6 -74.89 11.62 22.43
C ARG A 6 -74.04 12.84 22.04
N THR A 7 -72.78 12.56 21.68
CA THR A 7 -72.16 12.68 20.33
C THR A 7 -70.88 11.82 20.28
N ASN A 8 -70.80 10.76 19.45
CA ASN A 8 -70.04 10.63 18.18
C ASN A 8 -68.53 10.98 18.30
N SER A 9 -67.54 10.22 17.82
CA SER A 9 -67.49 9.35 16.64
C SER A 9 -66.37 8.30 16.74
N ILE A 10 -66.53 7.26 15.92
CA ILE A 10 -65.56 6.24 15.53
C ILE A 10 -64.30 6.90 14.93
N ASP A 11 -63.10 6.43 15.27
CA ASP A 11 -62.10 6.18 14.24
C ASP A 11 -61.02 5.17 14.64
N LYS A 12 -60.72 4.28 13.69
CA LYS A 12 -59.70 3.24 13.76
C LYS A 12 -58.33 3.89 13.53
N GLU A 13 -57.52 4.03 14.57
CA GLU A 13 -56.13 4.43 14.40
C GLU A 13 -55.33 3.28 13.78
N LYS A 14 -55.11 3.40 12.47
CA LYS A 14 -54.00 2.77 11.77
C LYS A 14 -52.70 3.28 12.40
N HIS A 15 -51.86 2.38 12.90
CA HIS A 15 -50.48 2.68 13.26
C HIS A 15 -49.76 3.36 12.08
N PRO A 16 -49.32 4.61 12.20
CA PRO A 16 -48.31 5.15 11.30
C PRO A 16 -46.96 4.63 11.81
N ILE A 17 -46.26 3.89 10.94
CA ILE A 17 -44.82 3.68 11.09
C ILE A 17 -44.19 5.07 11.11
N LEU A 18 -43.74 5.51 12.28
CA LEU A 18 -42.91 6.70 12.43
C LEU A 18 -41.56 6.43 11.75
N VAL A 19 -41.49 6.66 10.44
CA VAL A 19 -40.21 6.94 9.79
C VAL A 19 -39.83 8.36 10.23
N SER A 20 -39.09 8.44 11.34
CA SER A 20 -38.46 9.68 11.76
C SER A 20 -37.49 10.14 10.67
N ARG A 21 -37.89 11.17 9.92
CA ARG A 21 -36.97 12.14 9.36
C ARG A 21 -36.11 12.70 10.52
N ASP A 22 -34.85 12.99 10.22
CA ASP A 22 -33.97 13.85 11.03
C ASP A 22 -33.06 13.24 12.11
N TYR A 23 -32.42 12.09 11.83
CA TYR A 23 -31.08 11.78 12.37
C TYR A 23 -30.17 11.10 11.33
N CYS A 24 -30.12 11.65 10.11
CA CYS A 24 -28.97 11.38 9.24
C CYS A 24 -27.84 12.30 9.72
N TRP A 25 -27.08 11.83 10.72
CA TRP A 25 -25.85 12.50 11.14
C TRP A 25 -25.04 12.81 9.88
N PHE A 26 -24.66 14.08 9.68
CA PHE A 26 -23.62 14.46 8.73
C PHE A 26 -22.32 13.77 9.18
N ILE A 27 -22.16 12.51 8.77
CA ILE A 27 -20.90 11.80 8.91
C ILE A 27 -19.92 12.56 8.01
N LYS A 28 -19.07 13.40 8.62
CA LYS A 28 -17.99 14.06 7.87
C LYS A 28 -17.11 12.96 7.29
N ALA A 29 -17.05 12.86 5.96
CA ALA A 29 -16.16 11.93 5.28
C ALA A 29 -14.74 12.03 5.88
N LEU A 30 -14.13 10.90 6.22
CA LEU A 30 -12.82 10.85 6.84
C LEU A 30 -11.78 10.90 5.71
N GLY A 31 -10.60 11.43 6.00
CA GLY A 31 -9.55 11.57 5.01
C GLY A 31 -9.60 12.87 4.21
N ASN A 32 -10.23 13.92 4.75
CA ASN A 32 -10.12 15.29 4.24
C ASN A 32 -9.30 16.16 5.20
N PHE A 33 -8.88 17.36 4.75
CA PHE A 33 -8.02 18.24 5.54
C PHE A 33 -8.55 18.56 6.95
N THR A 34 -9.86 18.74 7.10
CA THR A 34 -10.51 19.09 8.38
C THR A 34 -10.90 17.87 9.22
N ASN A 35 -10.82 16.67 8.65
CA ASN A 35 -11.11 15.40 9.31
C ASN A 35 -10.19 14.31 8.72
N PRO A 36 -8.87 14.37 9.00
CA PRO A 36 -7.92 13.40 8.45
C PRO A 36 -8.08 12.04 9.13
N GLY A 37 -7.85 10.96 8.38
CA GLY A 37 -7.74 9.62 8.98
C GLY A 37 -6.38 9.41 9.64
N ARG A 38 -6.21 8.36 10.44
CA ARG A 38 -4.87 7.99 10.96
C ARG A 38 -4.02 7.27 9.90
N SER A 39 -4.65 6.59 8.97
CA SER A 39 -4.03 5.86 7.86
C SER A 39 -5.07 5.62 6.76
N CYS A 40 -4.64 5.16 5.59
CA CYS A 40 -5.59 4.68 4.57
C CYS A 40 -6.45 3.53 5.13
N LYS A 41 -5.87 2.66 5.96
CA LYS A 41 -6.59 1.58 6.65
C LYS A 41 -7.67 2.11 7.61
N ASP A 42 -7.36 3.11 8.43
CA ASP A 42 -8.34 3.75 9.33
C ASP A 42 -9.51 4.36 8.55
N ILE A 43 -9.23 4.96 7.38
CA ILE A 43 -10.27 5.49 6.49
C ILE A 43 -11.12 4.37 5.90
N ASN A 44 -10.47 3.31 5.42
CA ASN A 44 -11.13 2.18 4.76
C ASN A 44 -12.02 1.37 5.72
N ASP A 45 -11.56 1.15 6.95
CA ASP A 45 -12.29 0.37 7.96
C ASP A 45 -13.53 1.11 8.49
N LYS A 46 -13.62 2.43 8.31
CA LYS A 46 -14.79 3.24 8.72
C LYS A 46 -15.78 3.33 7.56
N ASN A 47 -16.82 2.48 7.65
CA ASN A 47 -17.91 2.36 6.68
C ASN A 47 -18.45 3.73 6.21
N GLY A 48 -18.54 3.92 4.90
CA GLY A 48 -19.11 5.12 4.28
C GLY A 48 -18.16 6.32 4.12
N HIS A 49 -16.90 6.21 4.57
CA HIS A 49 -15.93 7.29 4.45
C HIS A 49 -14.93 7.12 3.29
N SER A 50 -14.73 5.90 2.79
CA SER A 50 -13.90 5.65 1.61
C SER A 50 -14.66 6.04 0.34
N LEU A 51 -14.05 6.89 -0.49
CA LEU A 51 -14.55 7.34 -1.79
C LEU A 51 -13.92 6.55 -2.95
N GLY A 52 -13.20 5.46 -2.66
CA GLY A 52 -12.41 4.69 -3.63
C GLY A 52 -10.93 5.07 -3.64
N ASP A 53 -10.20 4.58 -4.64
CA ASP A 53 -8.77 4.85 -4.77
C ASP A 53 -8.50 6.34 -5.02
N GLY A 54 -7.49 6.92 -4.38
CA GLY A 54 -7.18 8.33 -4.58
C GLY A 54 -6.38 8.95 -3.44
N GLU A 55 -6.29 10.29 -3.47
CA GLU A 55 -5.58 11.03 -2.44
C GLU A 55 -6.48 11.32 -1.23
N TYR A 56 -5.94 11.05 -0.05
CA TYR A 56 -6.59 11.32 1.23
C TYR A 56 -5.63 12.04 2.17
N TRP A 57 -6.20 12.81 3.10
CA TRP A 57 -5.47 13.44 4.19
C TRP A 57 -5.35 12.49 5.38
N ILE A 58 -4.13 12.30 5.87
CA ILE A 58 -3.88 11.53 7.09
C ILE A 58 -3.12 12.36 8.13
N ASP A 59 -3.36 12.04 9.40
CA ASP A 59 -2.62 12.52 10.56
C ASP A 59 -2.37 11.34 11.52
N PRO A 60 -1.36 10.50 11.25
CA PRO A 60 -1.12 9.26 11.99
C PRO A 60 -0.99 9.43 13.51
N LEU A 61 -0.43 10.56 13.94
CA LEU A 61 -0.17 10.89 15.34
C LEU A 61 -1.21 11.84 15.94
N ASN A 62 -2.24 12.22 15.19
CA ASN A 62 -3.27 13.19 15.61
C ASN A 62 -2.65 14.49 16.15
N THR A 63 -1.66 15.02 15.42
CA THR A 63 -0.90 16.23 15.78
C THR A 63 -1.62 17.53 15.42
N GLY A 64 -2.69 17.45 14.63
CA GLY A 64 -3.36 18.60 14.01
C GLY A 64 -2.65 19.10 12.74
N ILE A 65 -1.63 18.40 12.26
CA ILE A 65 -0.91 18.76 11.03
C ILE A 65 -1.04 17.60 10.03
N PRO A 66 -2.13 17.54 9.25
CA PRO A 66 -2.33 16.46 8.29
C PRO A 66 -1.46 16.66 7.03
N PHE A 67 -1.29 15.58 6.28
CA PHE A 67 -0.65 15.59 4.95
C PHE A 67 -1.35 14.59 4.03
N THR A 68 -1.18 14.75 2.72
CA THR A 68 -1.79 13.86 1.73
C THR A 68 -0.98 12.60 1.50
N VAL A 69 -1.68 11.50 1.22
CA VAL A 69 -1.13 10.24 0.71
C VAL A 69 -2.07 9.67 -0.35
N TYR A 70 -1.54 8.83 -1.23
CA TYR A 70 -2.38 7.99 -2.08
C TYR A 70 -2.82 6.74 -1.34
N CYS A 71 -4.12 6.49 -1.33
CA CYS A 71 -4.73 5.28 -0.79
C CYS A 71 -5.28 4.41 -1.92
N ASP A 72 -4.86 3.14 -1.94
CA ASP A 72 -5.55 2.08 -2.67
C ASP A 72 -6.55 1.41 -1.71
N MET A 73 -7.82 1.68 -1.98
CA MET A 73 -9.00 1.26 -1.26
C MET A 73 -9.70 0.05 -1.92
N THR A 74 -9.18 -0.47 -3.03
CA THR A 74 -9.83 -1.52 -3.81
C THR A 74 -9.10 -2.87 -3.71
N THR A 75 -7.79 -2.87 -3.82
CA THR A 75 -7.02 -4.11 -3.95
C THR A 75 -6.94 -4.84 -2.61
N ASP A 76 -7.29 -6.14 -2.61
CA ASP A 76 -7.29 -6.99 -1.40
C ASP A 76 -8.08 -6.36 -0.24
N GLY A 77 -9.24 -5.76 -0.53
CA GLY A 77 -10.08 -5.11 0.48
C GLY A 77 -9.62 -3.71 0.91
N GLY A 78 -8.58 -3.14 0.28
CA GLY A 78 -8.24 -1.73 0.40
C GLY A 78 -7.46 -1.33 1.64
N GLY A 79 -7.38 -0.03 1.89
CA GLY A 79 -6.67 0.55 3.04
C GLY A 79 -5.15 0.66 2.89
N TRP A 80 -4.62 0.49 1.68
CA TRP A 80 -3.18 0.53 1.40
C TRP A 80 -2.68 1.96 1.24
N THR A 81 -1.69 2.36 2.03
CA THR A 81 -0.98 3.64 1.85
C THR A 81 0.22 3.45 0.92
N MET A 82 0.27 4.22 -0.17
CA MET A 82 1.39 4.16 -1.11
C MET A 82 2.65 4.81 -0.52
N LEU A 83 3.75 4.06 -0.50
CA LEU A 83 5.06 4.56 -0.11
C LEU A 83 5.82 5.19 -1.27
N LYS A 84 5.69 4.59 -2.45
CA LYS A 84 6.46 4.96 -3.63
C LYS A 84 5.76 4.52 -4.90
N GLN A 85 5.76 5.40 -5.90
CA GLN A 85 5.56 5.08 -7.30
C GLN A 85 6.81 5.48 -8.11
N LEU A 86 7.22 4.61 -9.02
CA LEU A 86 8.17 4.90 -10.08
C LEU A 86 7.49 4.55 -11.40
N LEU A 87 7.16 5.58 -12.18
CA LEU A 87 6.60 5.42 -13.53
C LEU A 87 7.65 5.87 -14.53
N ILE A 88 8.05 4.99 -15.44
CA ILE A 88 9.05 5.34 -16.47
C ILE A 88 8.38 6.29 -17.48
N PRO A 89 8.89 7.52 -17.63
CA PRO A 89 8.33 8.50 -18.55
C PRO A 89 8.72 8.18 -20.00
N ASN A 90 8.13 8.89 -20.95
CA ASN A 90 8.50 8.81 -22.36
C ASN A 90 9.97 9.17 -22.60
N ASN A 91 10.45 10.20 -21.90
CA ASN A 91 11.84 10.61 -21.95
C ASN A 91 12.59 10.21 -20.67
N ILE A 92 13.41 9.16 -20.76
CA ILE A 92 14.16 8.61 -19.63
C ILE A 92 15.09 9.66 -18.98
N SER A 93 15.52 10.71 -19.70
CA SER A 93 16.33 11.78 -19.10
C SER A 93 15.59 12.62 -18.06
N GLU A 94 14.25 12.52 -17.98
CA GLU A 94 13.44 13.15 -16.92
C GLU A 94 13.58 12.44 -15.57
N LEU A 95 14.17 11.23 -15.54
CA LEU A 95 14.53 10.58 -14.30
C LEU A 95 15.67 11.34 -13.65
N THR A 96 15.35 12.02 -12.56
CA THR A 96 16.30 12.78 -11.74
C THR A 96 16.93 11.92 -10.65
N GLU A 97 17.95 12.46 -9.99
CA GLU A 97 18.64 11.78 -8.90
C GLU A 97 17.71 11.47 -7.72
N ASN A 98 18.00 10.37 -7.03
CA ASN A 98 17.19 9.90 -5.92
C ASN A 98 17.41 10.75 -4.66
N ILE A 99 16.36 11.43 -4.20
CA ILE A 99 16.30 12.13 -2.93
C ILE A 99 15.72 11.19 -1.88
N ILE A 100 16.51 10.88 -0.85
CA ILE A 100 16.07 10.03 0.27
C ILE A 100 15.68 10.93 1.44
N SER A 101 14.40 10.98 1.76
CA SER A 101 13.87 11.76 2.88
C SER A 101 13.89 10.95 4.19
N ASN A 102 14.29 11.58 5.28
CA ASN A 102 14.14 11.05 6.65
C ASN A 102 12.83 11.48 7.34
N ASP A 103 11.96 12.17 6.59
CA ASP A 103 10.58 12.49 6.98
C ASP A 103 9.61 11.69 6.10
N TYR A 104 8.72 10.92 6.73
CA TYR A 104 7.70 10.14 6.02
C TYR A 104 6.63 11.03 5.38
N ARG A 105 6.52 12.32 5.72
CA ARG A 105 5.57 13.22 5.06
C ARG A 105 5.89 13.46 3.58
N ILE A 106 7.07 13.01 3.14
CA ILE A 106 7.43 12.90 1.72
C ILE A 106 6.45 12.03 0.91
N LEU A 107 5.63 11.20 1.57
CA LEU A 107 4.59 10.42 0.92
C LEU A 107 3.55 11.27 0.16
N SER A 108 3.40 12.55 0.48
CA SER A 108 2.64 13.52 -0.34
C SER A 108 3.19 13.71 -1.76
N LYS A 109 4.42 13.23 -2.02
CA LYS A 109 5.11 13.27 -3.31
C LYS A 109 5.37 11.86 -3.86
N TYR A 110 4.52 10.89 -3.53
CA TYR A 110 4.68 9.46 -3.90
C TYR A 110 4.96 9.23 -5.39
N SER A 111 4.37 10.04 -6.27
CA SER A 111 4.48 9.97 -7.75
C SER A 111 5.72 10.67 -8.32
N GLN A 112 6.45 11.44 -7.51
CA GLN A 112 7.71 12.03 -7.94
C GLN A 112 8.79 10.95 -7.96
N ASN A 113 9.26 10.59 -9.16
CA ASN A 113 10.21 9.50 -9.37
C ASN A 113 11.50 9.62 -8.53
N SER A 114 11.98 10.83 -8.24
CA SER A 114 13.17 11.06 -7.41
C SER A 114 12.98 10.81 -5.92
N GLN A 115 11.76 10.87 -5.39
CA GLN A 115 11.53 10.85 -3.95
C GLN A 115 11.47 9.44 -3.38
N PHE A 116 12.21 9.16 -2.32
CA PHE A 116 12.20 7.90 -1.57
C PHE A 116 12.11 8.18 -0.07
N VAL A 117 11.30 7.40 0.64
CA VAL A 117 11.26 7.43 2.11
C VAL A 117 12.37 6.52 2.66
N SER A 118 13.20 7.03 3.57
CA SER A 118 14.29 6.26 4.18
C SER A 118 13.75 5.16 5.11
N ILE A 119 14.58 4.16 5.42
CA ILE A 119 14.22 3.14 6.42
C ILE A 119 13.92 3.78 7.80
N ASN A 120 14.65 4.84 8.19
CA ASN A 120 14.38 5.52 9.46
C ASN A 120 13.02 6.21 9.46
N ALA A 121 12.62 6.80 8.33
CA ALA A 121 11.29 7.37 8.18
C ALA A 121 10.20 6.30 8.13
N LEU A 122 10.47 5.15 7.49
CA LEU A 122 9.56 4.00 7.50
C LEU A 122 9.35 3.42 8.91
N LYS A 123 10.41 3.36 9.74
CA LYS A 123 10.28 3.00 11.16
C LYS A 123 9.34 3.94 11.91
N LYS A 124 9.53 5.25 11.75
CA LYS A 124 8.65 6.27 12.36
C LYS A 124 7.21 6.17 11.85
N LEU A 125 7.04 5.92 10.55
CA LEU A 125 5.73 5.72 9.94
C LEU A 125 5.04 4.48 10.52
N ARG A 126 5.77 3.37 10.67
CA ARG A 126 5.26 2.14 11.28
C ARG A 126 4.81 2.37 12.71
N GLN A 127 5.61 3.09 13.51
CA GLN A 127 5.23 3.47 14.87
C GLN A 127 3.98 4.35 14.92
N ALA A 128 3.78 5.21 13.93
CA ALA A 128 2.67 6.15 13.90
C ALA A 128 1.36 5.51 13.41
N MET A 129 1.43 4.60 12.43
CA MET A 129 0.26 3.97 11.79
C MET A 129 -0.02 2.55 12.29
N ASP A 130 0.95 1.89 12.92
CA ASP A 130 0.93 0.47 13.31
C ASP A 130 0.59 -0.49 12.14
N PHE A 131 1.13 -0.20 10.95
CA PHE A 131 0.92 -1.06 9.79
C PHE A 131 1.65 -2.40 9.93
N GLN A 132 1.06 -3.46 9.40
CA GLN A 132 1.51 -4.85 9.59
C GLN A 132 1.73 -5.61 8.28
N GLN A 133 1.40 -5.01 7.13
CA GLN A 133 1.64 -5.58 5.82
C GLN A 133 2.46 -4.66 4.91
N LEU A 134 3.21 -5.31 4.01
CA LEU A 134 3.87 -4.69 2.87
C LEU A 134 3.32 -5.29 1.58
N ARG A 135 3.25 -4.48 0.53
CA ARG A 135 2.87 -4.94 -0.81
C ARG A 135 3.76 -4.31 -1.86
N TRP A 136 4.20 -5.14 -2.79
CA TRP A 136 5.04 -4.75 -3.92
C TRP A 136 4.34 -5.09 -5.22
N TYR A 137 4.33 -4.11 -6.11
CA TYR A 137 3.79 -4.24 -7.45
C TYR A 137 4.84 -3.75 -8.45
N CYS A 138 4.98 -4.44 -9.58
CA CYS A 138 5.55 -3.85 -10.77
C CYS A 138 4.93 -4.42 -12.03
N PHE A 139 4.95 -3.59 -13.08
CA PHE A 139 4.54 -3.93 -14.42
C PHE A 139 5.66 -3.63 -15.42
N LYS A 140 5.99 -4.64 -16.23
CA LYS A 140 6.95 -4.54 -17.32
C LYS A 140 6.21 -4.62 -18.65
N LYS A 141 6.11 -3.50 -19.35
CA LYS A 141 5.31 -3.37 -20.57
C LYS A 141 5.80 -4.28 -21.69
N SER A 142 7.12 -4.35 -21.90
CA SER A 142 7.73 -5.11 -23.00
C SER A 142 7.43 -6.61 -22.98
N ARG A 143 7.01 -7.16 -21.83
CA ARG A 143 6.67 -8.58 -21.66
C ARG A 143 5.25 -8.81 -21.13
N GLY A 144 4.47 -7.75 -20.89
CA GLY A 144 3.18 -7.86 -20.20
C GLY A 144 3.29 -8.51 -18.81
N ARG A 145 4.42 -8.29 -18.13
CA ARG A 145 4.77 -9.03 -16.91
C ARG A 145 4.39 -8.23 -15.67
N VAL A 146 3.72 -8.89 -14.73
CA VAL A 146 3.27 -8.34 -13.44
C VAL A 146 3.86 -9.16 -12.31
N PHE A 147 4.60 -8.51 -11.42
CA PHE A 147 4.93 -9.04 -10.10
C PHE A 147 4.04 -8.32 -9.08
N HIS A 148 3.18 -9.04 -8.38
CA HIS A 148 2.26 -8.46 -7.41
C HIS A 148 2.09 -9.37 -6.20
N VAL A 149 2.75 -9.00 -5.10
CA VAL A 149 2.72 -9.79 -3.86
C VAL A 149 2.52 -8.91 -2.64
N MET A 150 1.88 -9.46 -1.62
CA MET A 150 1.74 -8.85 -0.30
C MET A 150 2.16 -9.81 0.80
N THR A 151 2.68 -9.29 1.92
CA THR A 151 3.02 -10.12 3.08
C THR A 151 1.77 -10.70 3.73
N THR A 152 1.86 -11.92 4.27
CA THR A 152 0.77 -12.53 5.05
C THR A 152 0.60 -11.88 6.42
N HIS A 153 -0.56 -12.03 7.06
CA HIS A 153 -0.76 -11.68 8.48
C HIS A 153 -0.11 -12.65 9.48
N ALA A 154 0.46 -13.76 9.01
CA ALA A 154 1.17 -14.69 9.87
C ALA A 154 2.50 -14.10 10.37
N ALA A 155 3.05 -14.69 11.44
CA ALA A 155 4.36 -14.29 11.97
C ALA A 155 5.48 -14.31 10.92
N SER A 156 5.38 -15.19 9.91
CA SER A 156 6.30 -15.22 8.77
C SER A 156 6.26 -13.94 7.93
N GLY A 157 5.08 -13.35 7.72
CA GLY A 157 4.91 -12.07 7.02
C GLY A 157 5.36 -10.88 7.86
N HIS A 158 5.06 -10.86 9.17
CA HIS A 158 5.57 -9.82 10.07
C HIS A 158 7.10 -9.79 10.13
N ARG A 159 7.75 -10.96 10.08
CA ARG A 159 9.22 -11.04 9.96
C ARG A 159 9.77 -10.35 8.71
N VAL A 160 9.00 -10.27 7.62
CA VAL A 160 9.39 -9.54 6.40
C VAL A 160 9.43 -8.03 6.67
N LEU A 161 8.43 -7.51 7.39
CA LEU A 161 8.41 -6.11 7.81
C LEU A 161 9.61 -5.81 8.70
N ASP A 162 9.88 -6.68 9.68
CA ASP A 162 11.03 -6.51 10.57
C ASP A 162 12.33 -6.51 9.76
N TYR A 163 12.52 -7.48 8.86
CA TYR A 163 13.68 -7.52 7.97
C TYR A 163 13.90 -6.21 7.23
N PHE A 164 12.87 -5.70 6.56
CA PHE A 164 13.00 -4.54 5.70
C PHE A 164 13.04 -3.21 6.47
N ILE A 165 12.32 -3.11 7.59
CA ILE A 165 12.13 -1.86 8.33
C ILE A 165 12.99 -1.86 9.59
N GLU A 166 12.86 -2.86 10.46
CA GLU A 166 13.54 -2.89 11.76
C GLU A 166 15.03 -3.23 11.69
N SER A 167 15.48 -3.91 10.63
CA SER A 167 16.88 -4.29 10.41
C SER A 167 17.42 -5.40 11.33
N PRO A 168 16.74 -6.55 11.47
CA PRO A 168 17.24 -7.70 12.21
C PRO A 168 18.46 -8.33 11.55
N ASP A 169 19.15 -9.19 12.30
CA ASP A 169 20.42 -9.82 11.91
C ASP A 169 20.28 -10.81 10.74
N SER A 170 19.07 -11.26 10.42
CA SER A 170 18.84 -12.25 9.36
C SER A 170 17.67 -11.92 8.43
N PRO A 171 17.79 -12.28 7.13
CA PRO A 171 16.68 -12.21 6.19
C PRO A 171 15.46 -13.03 6.61
N ALA A 172 14.27 -12.52 6.31
CA ALA A 172 13.03 -13.28 6.47
C ALA A 172 12.92 -14.39 5.40
N LYS A 173 12.29 -15.51 5.75
CA LYS A 173 12.00 -16.58 4.78
C LYS A 173 11.03 -16.07 3.70
N SER A 174 11.23 -16.45 2.44
CA SER A 174 10.35 -16.04 1.33
C SER A 174 9.09 -16.90 1.24
N CYS A 175 9.21 -18.23 1.11
CA CYS A 175 8.02 -19.07 0.99
C CYS A 175 7.20 -19.06 2.27
N GLY A 176 5.88 -18.87 2.11
CA GLY A 176 4.92 -18.83 3.23
C GLY A 176 4.90 -17.50 4.00
N SER A 177 5.64 -16.47 3.56
CA SER A 177 5.57 -15.12 4.15
C SER A 177 4.82 -14.10 3.29
N PHE A 178 4.42 -14.47 2.08
CA PHE A 178 3.63 -13.64 1.18
C PHE A 178 2.55 -14.41 0.44
N THR A 179 1.60 -13.65 -0.11
CA THR A 179 0.53 -14.10 -1.00
C THR A 179 0.71 -13.42 -2.36
N ARG A 180 0.47 -14.18 -3.42
CA ARG A 180 0.40 -13.66 -4.80
C ARG A 180 -0.98 -13.08 -5.02
N LEU A 181 -1.06 -11.87 -5.56
CA LEU A 181 -2.34 -11.25 -5.91
C LEU A 181 -2.83 -11.73 -7.28
N PRO A 182 -4.14 -11.62 -7.59
CA PRO A 182 -4.75 -12.33 -8.73
C PRO A 182 -4.15 -12.01 -10.12
N ASP A 183 -3.60 -10.82 -10.28
CA ASP A 183 -2.95 -10.33 -11.51
C ASP A 183 -1.46 -10.69 -11.61
N ASP A 184 -0.86 -11.27 -10.56
CA ASP A 184 0.53 -11.70 -10.58
C ASP A 184 0.74 -12.87 -11.56
N ASN A 185 1.56 -12.62 -12.57
CA ASN A 185 2.00 -13.63 -13.52
C ASN A 185 3.53 -13.84 -13.47
N SER A 186 4.19 -13.43 -12.39
CA SER A 186 5.64 -13.40 -12.29
C SER A 186 6.30 -14.74 -12.10
N THR A 187 7.49 -14.89 -12.67
CA THR A 187 8.39 -16.03 -12.44
C THR A 187 8.95 -15.96 -11.03
N LEU A 188 9.30 -14.75 -10.56
CA LEU A 188 9.75 -14.45 -9.22
C LEU A 188 8.83 -15.06 -8.17
N ALA A 189 7.54 -14.69 -8.15
CA ALA A 189 6.64 -15.11 -7.09
C ALA A 189 6.32 -16.62 -7.12
N GLN A 190 6.48 -17.28 -8.27
CA GLN A 190 6.34 -18.73 -8.40
C GLN A 190 7.53 -19.50 -7.81
N ASN A 191 8.69 -18.87 -7.68
CA ASN A 191 9.96 -19.54 -7.33
C ASN A 191 10.54 -19.08 -5.99
N CYS A 192 9.70 -18.85 -4.98
CA CYS A 192 10.11 -18.33 -3.67
C CYS A 192 11.30 -19.09 -3.04
N ARG A 193 11.41 -20.42 -3.25
CA ARG A 193 12.50 -21.24 -2.68
C ARG A 193 13.88 -20.85 -3.20
N GLN A 194 13.94 -20.23 -4.38
CA GLN A 194 15.18 -19.78 -5.02
C GLN A 194 15.52 -18.32 -4.69
N TRP A 195 14.73 -17.68 -3.83
CA TRP A 195 14.95 -16.27 -3.51
C TRP A 195 16.20 -16.05 -2.65
N GLY A 196 16.94 -14.98 -2.93
CA GLY A 196 18.04 -14.48 -2.11
C GLY A 196 19.24 -15.43 -1.98
N GLY A 197 19.31 -16.52 -2.77
CA GLY A 197 20.30 -17.59 -2.61
C GLY A 197 19.81 -18.78 -1.78
N GLY A 198 18.53 -18.79 -1.38
CA GLY A 198 17.88 -19.90 -0.69
C GLY A 198 16.76 -19.41 0.23
N ASN A 199 15.51 -19.53 -0.23
CA ASN A 199 14.27 -19.29 0.52
C ASN A 199 14.27 -18.02 1.42
N GLN A 200 14.79 -16.89 0.93
CA GLN A 200 14.89 -15.67 1.73
C GLN A 200 14.62 -14.39 0.94
N TRP A 201 14.07 -13.38 1.61
CA TRP A 201 13.90 -12.03 1.08
C TRP A 201 15.24 -11.31 0.96
N GLY A 202 15.29 -10.32 0.06
CA GLY A 202 16.46 -9.47 -0.13
C GLY A 202 17.64 -10.21 -0.76
N SER A 203 18.82 -9.65 -0.53
CA SER A 203 20.09 -10.16 -1.05
C SER A 203 21.16 -10.04 0.02
N GLN A 204 21.95 -11.10 0.25
CA GLN A 204 23.06 -11.09 1.20
C GLN A 204 24.10 -10.01 0.92
N SER A 205 24.23 -9.58 -0.34
CA SER A 205 25.11 -8.47 -0.74
C SER A 205 24.55 -7.07 -0.43
N ASN A 206 23.33 -6.97 0.10
CA ASN A 206 22.66 -5.70 0.37
C ASN A 206 21.81 -5.75 1.65
N LEU A 207 22.47 -5.84 2.80
CA LEU A 207 21.81 -5.82 4.12
C LEU A 207 21.63 -4.40 4.70
N GLY A 208 22.21 -3.39 4.04
CA GLY A 208 22.23 -2.01 4.52
C GLY A 208 20.93 -1.24 4.33
N ARG A 209 21.01 0.09 4.52
CA ARG A 209 19.86 1.02 4.49
C ARG A 209 19.08 1.06 3.17
N GLY A 210 19.67 0.57 2.08
CA GLY A 210 19.04 0.55 0.75
C GLY A 210 18.18 -0.68 0.48
N ARG A 211 18.18 -1.70 1.35
CA ARG A 211 17.54 -3.01 1.10
C ARG A 211 16.04 -2.96 0.81
N PHE A 212 15.34 -1.95 1.35
CA PHE A 212 13.89 -1.78 1.12
C PHE A 212 13.54 -1.53 -0.36
N TYR A 213 14.49 -1.01 -1.15
CA TYR A 213 14.26 -0.68 -2.56
C TYR A 213 15.26 -1.30 -3.54
N ASN A 214 16.37 -1.86 -3.04
CA ASN A 214 17.43 -2.42 -3.87
C ASN A 214 17.50 -3.92 -3.67
N LYS A 215 17.28 -4.68 -4.75
CA LYS A 215 17.28 -6.15 -4.72
C LYS A 215 16.34 -6.70 -3.63
N VAL A 216 15.11 -6.20 -3.57
CA VAL A 216 14.09 -6.59 -2.58
C VAL A 216 13.79 -8.07 -2.70
N VAL A 217 13.72 -8.56 -3.94
CA VAL A 217 13.64 -9.97 -4.28
C VAL A 217 14.68 -10.24 -5.34
N THR A 218 15.55 -11.20 -5.12
CA THR A 218 16.40 -11.78 -6.18
C THR A 218 16.08 -13.25 -6.29
N CYS A 219 16.07 -13.81 -7.50
CA CYS A 219 15.84 -15.22 -7.72
C CYS A 219 16.80 -15.71 -8.79
N ARG A 220 17.56 -16.75 -8.48
CA ARG A 220 18.50 -17.35 -9.43
C ARG A 220 17.92 -18.68 -9.89
N ILE A 221 17.50 -18.71 -11.15
CA ILE A 221 17.12 -19.95 -11.84
C ILE A 221 18.22 -20.20 -12.88
N GLU A 222 17.98 -19.87 -14.14
CA GLU A 222 19.01 -19.85 -15.19
C GLU A 222 19.82 -18.54 -15.14
N ASN A 223 19.11 -17.42 -14.98
CA ASN A 223 19.67 -16.08 -14.80
C ASN A 223 19.15 -15.47 -13.50
N GLU A 224 19.82 -14.43 -12.98
CA GLU A 224 19.35 -13.66 -11.83
C GLU A 224 18.24 -12.69 -12.30
N ILE A 225 17.00 -12.99 -11.95
CA ILE A 225 15.84 -12.10 -12.10
C ILE A 225 15.55 -11.44 -10.75
N MET A 226 14.99 -10.23 -10.75
CA MET A 226 14.76 -9.52 -9.49
C MET A 226 13.60 -8.52 -9.53
N PHE A 227 13.08 -8.22 -8.35
CA PHE A 227 12.34 -7.00 -8.09
C PHE A 227 13.29 -6.01 -7.40
N SER A 228 13.48 -4.87 -8.04
CA SER A 228 14.32 -3.77 -7.54
C SER A 228 13.76 -2.45 -8.03
N LEU A 229 13.76 -1.41 -7.20
CA LEU A 229 13.38 -0.05 -7.59
C LEU A 229 14.62 0.83 -7.82
N ARG A 230 15.72 0.59 -7.11
CA ARG A 230 16.97 1.37 -7.23
C ARG A 230 18.20 0.53 -6.93
N PRO A 231 19.40 0.93 -7.40
CA PRO A 231 19.63 2.02 -8.36
C PRO A 231 19.12 1.72 -9.76
N ASN A 232 18.83 0.45 -10.05
CA ASN A 232 18.36 -0.02 -11.36
C ASN A 232 17.01 -0.72 -11.19
N PRO A 233 15.90 -0.16 -11.72
CA PRO A 233 14.59 -0.76 -11.65
C PRO A 233 14.49 -2.08 -12.45
N LEU A 234 14.07 -3.16 -11.79
CA LEU A 234 13.88 -4.49 -12.38
C LEU A 234 12.54 -5.05 -11.90
N CYS A 235 11.83 -5.68 -12.82
CA CYS A 235 10.49 -6.23 -12.63
C CYS A 235 10.41 -7.61 -13.27
N ASP A 236 10.73 -8.64 -12.48
CA ASP A 236 10.75 -10.04 -12.94
C ASP A 236 11.62 -10.23 -14.21
N ASP A 237 12.66 -9.42 -14.33
CA ASP A 237 13.60 -9.42 -15.44
C ASP A 237 15.05 -9.43 -14.92
N HIS A 238 15.97 -9.77 -15.82
CA HIS A 238 17.36 -9.98 -15.48
C HIS A 238 18.22 -8.76 -15.77
N LYS A 239 19.31 -8.62 -15.02
CA LYS A 239 20.35 -7.64 -15.32
C LYS A 239 21.35 -8.26 -16.30
N THR A 240 21.29 -7.92 -17.58
CA THR A 240 22.31 -8.34 -18.55
C THR A 240 23.57 -7.49 -18.34
N LYS A 241 24.72 -8.13 -18.09
CA LYS A 241 26.01 -7.41 -17.99
C LYS A 241 26.32 -6.72 -19.32
N GLY A 242 26.70 -5.44 -19.27
CA GLY A 242 27.08 -4.66 -20.45
C GLY A 242 25.92 -4.13 -21.29
N VAL A 243 24.66 -4.48 -20.98
CA VAL A 243 23.48 -3.95 -21.67
C VAL A 243 22.76 -2.97 -20.76
N LYS A 244 22.44 -1.79 -21.30
CA LYS A 244 21.59 -0.82 -20.61
C LYS A 244 20.23 -1.47 -20.38
N GLN A 245 19.76 -1.41 -19.14
CA GLN A 245 18.47 -1.95 -18.74
C GLN A 245 17.36 -1.48 -19.67
N SER A 246 16.58 -2.42 -20.22
CA SER A 246 15.48 -2.09 -21.12
C SER A 246 14.29 -1.57 -20.31
N LEU A 247 14.35 -0.30 -19.91
CA LEU A 247 13.19 0.42 -19.37
C LEU A 247 12.36 0.91 -20.54
N SER A 248 11.04 0.71 -20.47
CA SER A 248 10.09 1.22 -21.45
C SER A 248 9.17 2.24 -20.80
N ALA A 249 8.79 3.28 -21.54
CA ALA A 249 7.79 4.22 -21.08
C ALA A 249 6.49 3.48 -20.70
N GLY A 250 5.99 3.74 -19.49
CA GLY A 250 4.86 3.04 -18.89
C GLY A 250 5.23 1.79 -18.06
N ASP A 251 6.51 1.39 -17.98
CA ASP A 251 6.93 0.47 -16.92
C ASP A 251 6.67 1.14 -15.55
N LEU A 252 6.19 0.36 -14.58
CA LEU A 252 5.67 0.87 -13.32
C LEU A 252 6.15 0.03 -12.14
N TRP A 253 6.56 0.68 -11.06
CA TRP A 253 6.81 0.05 -9.75
C TRP A 253 6.05 0.81 -8.68
N GLN A 254 5.45 0.07 -7.75
CA GLN A 254 4.75 0.64 -6.61
C GLN A 254 5.03 -0.18 -5.34
N VAL A 255 5.09 0.51 -4.21
CA VAL A 255 5.25 -0.12 -2.89
C VAL A 255 4.24 0.49 -1.93
N TYR A 256 3.60 -0.35 -1.12
CA TYR A 256 2.53 0.04 -0.20
C TYR A 256 2.72 -0.58 1.19
N VAL A 257 2.06 0.04 2.17
CA VAL A 257 1.91 -0.47 3.55
C VAL A 257 0.45 -0.46 3.96
N ARG A 258 0.08 -1.35 4.87
CA ARG A 258 -1.27 -1.40 5.46
C ARG A 258 -1.24 -2.00 6.88
#